data_AF-A0A9W6HJ90-F1
#
_entry.id   AF-A0A9W6HJ90-F1
#
_cell.length_a   1.000
_cell.length_b   1.000
_cell.length_c   1.000
_cell.angle_alpha   90.00
_cell.angle_beta   90.00
_cell.angle_gamma   90.00
#
_symmetry.space_group_name_H-M   'P 1'
#
loop_
_entity.id
_entity.type
_entity.pdbx_description
1 polymer ?
#
loop_
_entity_poly.entity_id
_entity_poly.type
_entity_poly.pdbx_seq_one_letter_code
_entity_poly.pdbx_strand_id
1 'polypeptide(L)'
;MARISAWRVNDAVAYEAMRESATLLTSLLLQSSIERSGPSAAALSELQQLQRDILDVDGHDRAAVNSLADRIAVRITELTP
;
A
#
# COMPACT_ATOMS: atom_id res chain seq x y z
N MET A 1 -34.33 12.31 -0.14
CA MET A 1 -33.60 11.06 -0.41
C MET A 1 -32.12 11.32 -0.17
N ALA A 2 -31.62 11.09 1.04
CA ALA A 2 -30.19 11.21 1.32
C ALA A 2 -29.50 9.95 0.79
N ARG A 3 -28.76 10.06 -0.32
CA ARG A 3 -27.74 9.06 -0.66
C ARG A 3 -26.61 9.28 0.34
N ILE A 4 -26.70 8.63 1.49
CA ILE A 4 -25.53 8.47 2.36
C ILE A 4 -24.58 7.62 1.53
N SER A 5 -23.52 8.22 0.98
CA SER A 5 -22.39 7.47 0.44
C SER A 5 -21.93 6.58 1.58
N ALA A 6 -22.26 5.29 1.50
CA ALA A 6 -22.16 4.38 2.63
C ALA A 6 -20.71 3.93 2.77
N TRP A 7 -19.80 4.88 3.04
CA TRP A 7 -18.50 4.55 3.56
C TRP A 7 -18.73 3.95 4.94
N ARG A 8 -18.75 2.62 5.03
CA ARG A 8 -19.03 1.94 6.30
C ARG A 8 -17.77 2.04 7.14
N VAL A 9 -17.93 2.01 8.47
CA VAL A 9 -16.79 1.95 9.40
C VAL A 9 -15.81 0.84 9.01
N ASN A 10 -16.32 -0.29 8.52
CA ASN A 10 -15.50 -1.41 8.05
C ASN A 10 -14.60 -1.06 6.85
N ASP A 11 -15.04 -0.15 5.97
CA ASP A 11 -14.29 0.29 4.79
C ASP A 11 -13.20 1.27 5.18
N ALA A 12 -13.48 2.16 6.14
CA ALA A 12 -12.46 3.02 6.73
C ALA A 12 -11.36 2.19 7.44
N VAL A 13 -11.76 1.16 8.20
CA VAL A 13 -10.80 0.25 8.88
C VAL A 13 -9.91 -0.47 7.88
N ALA A 14 -10.47 -0.95 6.77
CA ALA A 14 -9.69 -1.67 5.76
C ALA A 14 -8.76 -0.77 4.97
N TYR A 15 -9.22 0.44 4.64
CA TYR A 15 -8.37 1.44 4.02
C TYR A 15 -7.21 1.82 4.93
N GLU A 16 -7.45 2.01 6.24
CA GLU A 16 -6.37 2.32 7.18
C GLU A 16 -5.41 1.14 7.36
N ALA A 17 -5.90 -0.10 7.47
CA ALA A 17 -5.05 -1.29 7.53
C ALA A 17 -4.17 -1.45 6.26
N MET A 18 -4.73 -1.13 5.08
CA MET A 18 -3.97 -1.07 3.83
C MET A 18 -2.87 0.01 3.90
N ARG A 19 -3.17 1.19 4.45
CA ARG A 19 -2.18 2.28 4.62
C ARG A 19 -1.06 1.91 5.59
N GLU A 20 -1.38 1.28 6.72
CA GLU A 20 -0.37 0.79 7.66
C GLU A 20 0.56 -0.22 6.98
N SER A 21 -0.01 -1.16 6.22
CA SER A 21 0.76 -2.14 5.43
C SER A 21 1.65 -1.45 4.40
N ALA A 22 1.15 -0.41 3.72
CA ALA A 22 1.95 0.38 2.78
C ALA A 22 3.11 1.12 3.47
N THR A 23 2.92 1.62 4.69
CA THR A 23 3.99 2.25 5.49
C THR A 23 5.07 1.23 5.86
N LEU A 24 4.68 0.00 6.22
CA LEU A 24 5.62 -1.09 6.45
C LEU A 24 6.41 -1.42 5.18
N LEU A 25 5.73 -1.62 4.05
CA LEU A 25 6.37 -1.89 2.76
C LEU A 25 7.34 -0.77 2.35
N THR A 26 6.96 0.49 2.57
CA THR A 26 7.84 1.65 2.31
C THR A 26 9.14 1.54 3.11
N SER A 27 9.04 1.19 4.40
CA SER A 27 10.19 1.03 5.28
C SER A 27 11.10 -0.11 4.83
N LEU A 28 10.53 -1.26 4.44
CA LEU A 28 11.28 -2.41 3.94
C LEU A 28 11.98 -2.11 2.60
N LEU A 29 11.31 -1.40 1.68
CA LEU A 29 11.91 -1.00 0.41
C LEU A 29 13.09 -0.05 0.64
N LEU A 30 12.95 0.93 1.53
CA LEU A 30 14.04 1.83 1.93
C LEU A 30 15.20 1.06 2.55
N GLN A 31 14.93 0.16 3.50
CA GLN A 31 15.96 -0.67 4.13
C GLN A 31 16.70 -1.55 3.10
N SER A 32 15.96 -2.22 2.22
CA SER A 32 16.52 -3.08 1.18
C SER A 32 17.42 -2.30 0.19
N SER A 33 17.11 -1.01 -0.02
CA SER A 33 17.92 -0.12 -0.86
C SER A 33 19.24 0.27 -0.20
N ILE A 34 19.28 0.33 1.14
CA ILE A 34 20.50 0.67 1.88
C ILE A 34 21.45 -0.54 1.94
N GLU A 35 20.92 -1.74 2.17
CA GLU A 35 21.72 -2.97 2.37
C GLU A 35 22.42 -3.49 1.11
N ARG A 36 21.90 -3.21 -0.10
CA ARG A 36 22.40 -3.80 -1.37
C ARG A 36 23.41 -2.96 -2.16
N SER A 37 24.10 -1.98 -1.54
CA SER A 37 25.12 -1.10 -2.16
C SER A 37 24.61 0.26 -2.67
N GLY A 38 23.66 0.89 -1.97
CA GLY A 38 23.17 2.24 -2.27
C GLY A 38 21.82 2.25 -3.01
N PRO A 39 21.23 3.44 -3.23
CA PRO A 39 19.83 3.58 -3.64
C PRO A 39 19.54 2.80 -4.92
N SER A 40 18.89 1.65 -4.75
CA SER A 40 18.46 0.81 -5.87
C SER A 40 17.39 1.57 -6.65
N ALA A 41 17.69 1.91 -7.91
CA ALA A 41 16.74 2.56 -8.80
C ALA A 41 15.43 1.75 -8.92
N ALA A 42 15.49 0.43 -8.80
CA ALA A 42 14.33 -0.44 -8.76
C ALA A 42 13.49 -0.22 -7.49
N ALA A 43 14.11 -0.16 -6.31
CA ALA A 43 13.40 0.08 -5.06
C ALA A 43 12.76 1.49 -5.02
N LEU A 44 13.45 2.50 -5.57
CA LEU A 44 12.90 3.85 -5.69
C LEU A 44 11.74 3.92 -6.69
N SER A 45 11.86 3.25 -7.83
CA SER A 45 10.78 3.18 -8.82
C SER A 45 9.54 2.48 -8.24
N GLU A 46 9.77 1.41 -7.47
CA GLU A 46 8.72 0.67 -6.78
C GLU A 46 8.03 1.52 -5.71
N LEU A 47 8.79 2.27 -4.91
CA LEU A 47 8.24 3.24 -3.95
C LEU A 47 7.37 4.31 -4.63
N GLN A 48 7.82 4.84 -5.77
CA GLN A 48 7.04 5.82 -6.52
C GLN A 48 5.75 5.19 -7.08
N GLN A 49 5.79 3.95 -7.54
CA GLN A 49 4.60 3.24 -8.00
C GLN A 49 3.62 3.00 -6.85
N LEU A 50 4.12 2.55 -5.69
CA LEU A 50 3.30 2.35 -4.49
C LEU A 50 2.60 3.66 -4.07
N GLN A 51 3.32 4.79 -4.07
CA GLN A 51 2.71 6.09 -3.76
C GLN A 51 1.62 6.48 -4.75
N ARG A 52 1.81 6.23 -6.05
CA ARG A 52 0.76 6.47 -7.06
C ARG A 52 -0.46 5.59 -6.82
N ASP A 53 -0.24 4.30 -6.60
CA ASP A 53 -1.32 3.34 -6.36
C ASP A 53 -2.15 3.72 -5.11
N ILE A 54 -1.52 4.23 -4.06
CA ILE A 54 -2.21 4.71 -2.84
C ILE A 54 -2.99 6.01 -3.08
N LEU A 55 -2.48 6.90 -3.92
CA LEU A 55 -3.17 8.17 -4.24
C LEU A 55 -4.34 7.97 -5.21
N ASP A 56 -4.26 6.95 -6.06
CA ASP A 56 -5.27 6.64 -7.09
C ASP A 56 -6.38 5.73 -6.56
N VAL A 57 -6.13 4.93 -5.52
CA VAL A 57 -7.15 4.03 -4.97
C VAL A 57 -8.30 4.83 -4.35
N ASP A 58 -9.52 4.59 -4.83
CA ASP A 58 -10.71 5.12 -4.19
C ASP A 58 -10.99 4.33 -2.91
N GLY A 59 -10.90 5.01 -1.76
CA GLY A 59 -11.19 4.42 -0.45
C GLY A 59 -12.64 3.93 -0.27
N HIS A 60 -13.55 4.31 -1.17
CA HIS A 60 -14.93 3.78 -1.22
C HIS A 60 -15.03 2.49 -2.04
N ASP A 61 -14.07 2.20 -2.91
CA ASP A 61 -14.01 0.96 -3.66
C ASP A 61 -13.29 -0.11 -2.82
N ARG A 62 -14.11 -0.89 -2.11
CA ARG A 62 -13.60 -1.95 -1.25
C ARG A 62 -12.82 -3.02 -2.02
N ALA A 63 -13.16 -3.29 -3.28
CA ALA A 63 -12.45 -4.26 -4.09
C ALA A 63 -11.07 -3.74 -4.49
N ALA A 64 -10.96 -2.46 -4.85
CA ALA A 64 -9.69 -1.81 -5.17
C ALA A 64 -8.77 -1.74 -3.94
N VAL A 65 -9.30 -1.37 -2.77
CA VAL A 65 -8.55 -1.35 -1.49
C VAL A 65 -8.03 -2.74 -1.14
N ASN A 66 -8.87 -3.77 -1.21
CA ASN A 66 -8.44 -5.15 -0.90
C ASN A 66 -7.39 -5.63 -1.92
N SER A 67 -7.57 -5.35 -3.22
CA SER A 67 -6.60 -5.75 -4.24
C SER A 67 -5.24 -5.09 -4.05
N LEU A 68 -5.20 -3.81 -3.66
CA LEU A 68 -3.96 -3.12 -3.34
C LEU A 68 -3.34 -3.67 -2.05
N ALA A 69 -4.15 -3.95 -1.02
CA ALA A 69 -3.70 -4.57 0.22
C ALA A 69 -3.05 -5.95 -0.02
N ASP A 70 -3.65 -6.80 -0.86
CA ASP A 70 -3.11 -8.12 -1.21
C ASP A 70 -1.76 -8.00 -1.93
N ARG A 71 -1.63 -7.06 -2.88
CA ARG A 71 -0.36 -6.78 -3.56
C ARG A 71 0.73 -6.33 -2.59
N ILE A 72 0.38 -5.44 -1.65
CA ILE A 72 1.29 -4.97 -0.60
C ILE A 72 1.72 -6.14 0.29
N ALA A 73 0.79 -6.98 0.73
CA ALA A 73 1.07 -8.12 1.60
C ALA A 73 2.02 -9.13 0.95
N VAL A 74 1.76 -9.50 -0.31
CA VAL A 74 2.67 -10.38 -1.09
C VAL A 74 4.08 -9.79 -1.12
N ARG A 75 4.20 -8.49 -1.41
CA ARG A 75 5.50 -7.86 -1.50
C ARG A 75 6.24 -7.76 -0.17
N ILE A 76 5.52 -7.54 0.92
CA ILE A 76 6.09 -7.59 2.28
C ILE A 76 6.66 -8.98 2.55
N THR A 77 5.94 -10.06 2.20
CA THR A 77 6.43 -11.43 2.34
C THR A 77 7.67 -11.70 1.50
N GLU A 78 7.77 -11.15 0.29
CA GLU A 78 8.98 -11.30 -0.53
C GLU A 78 10.21 -10.57 0.04
N LEU A 79 9.99 -9.49 0.78
CA LEU A 79 11.06 -8.69 1.39
C LEU A 79 11.41 -9.13 2.82
N THR A 80 10.56 -9.92 3.46
CA THR A 80 10.74 -10.42 4.83
C THR A 80 10.95 -11.94 4.78
N PRO A 81 12.19 -12.43 4.90
CA PRO A 81 12.52 -13.86 4.83
C PRO A 81 12.00 -14.68 6.02
#